data_AF-A0A7J4ST14-F1
#
_entry.id   AF-A0A7J4ST14-F1
#
_cell.length_a   1.000
_cell.length_b   1.000
_cell.length_c   1.000
_cell.angle_alpha   90.00
_cell.angle_beta   90.00
_cell.angle_gamma   90.00
#
_symmetry.space_group_name_H-M   'P 1'
#
loop_
_entity.id
_entity.type
_entity.pdbx_description
1 polymer ?
#
loop_
_entity_poly.entity_id
_entity_poly.type
_entity_poly.pdbx_seq_one_letter_code
_entity_poly.pdbx_strand_id
1 'polypeptide(L)'
;MDAKDASAAIRMWLDDENLEYRVVDDGKATLHLHVKYPPTKDGHVFNIVIPKKRSLVLVYSITRVDQGQQDEMVSYSDEDLIGWKGWLHEIRMHLTRSTLDWVLHV
;
A
#
# COMPACT_ATOMS: atom_id res chain seq x y z
N MET A 1 -4.40 -25.06 4.54
CA MET A 1 -4.65 -24.29 3.32
C MET A 1 -3.31 -24.01 2.69
N ASP A 2 -3.07 -24.48 1.46
CA ASP A 2 -1.84 -24.17 0.75
C ASP A 2 -1.94 -22.81 0.02
N ALA A 3 -0.85 -22.35 -0.59
CA ALA A 3 -0.84 -21.05 -1.28
C ALA A 3 -1.79 -20.99 -2.49
N LYS A 4 -2.10 -22.14 -3.12
CA LYS A 4 -3.03 -22.21 -4.25
C LYS A 4 -4.47 -22.11 -3.77
N ASP A 5 -4.80 -22.84 -2.71
CA ASP A 5 -6.11 -22.75 -2.04
C ASP A 5 -6.39 -21.32 -1.59
N ALA A 6 -5.42 -20.69 -0.92
CA ALA A 6 -5.52 -19.31 -0.46
C ALA A 6 -5.71 -18.34 -1.64
N SER A 7 -5.01 -18.57 -2.75
CA SER A 7 -5.17 -17.75 -3.96
C SER A 7 -6.55 -17.88 -4.58
N ALA A 8 -7.12 -19.09 -4.59
CA ALA A 8 -8.47 -19.33 -5.10
C ALA A 8 -9.52 -18.67 -4.20
N ALA A 9 -9.39 -18.81 -2.88
CA ALA A 9 -10.29 -18.18 -1.93
C ALA A 9 -10.26 -16.65 -2.00
N ILE A 10 -9.08 -16.03 -2.09
CA ILE A 10 -8.95 -14.57 -2.24
C ILE A 10 -9.68 -14.09 -3.50
N ARG A 11 -9.49 -14.75 -4.64
CA ARG A 11 -10.17 -14.37 -5.89
C ARG A 11 -11.68 -14.47 -5.75
N MET A 12 -12.17 -15.57 -5.19
CA MET A 12 -13.59 -15.77 -4.92
C MET A 12 -14.16 -14.65 -4.04
N TRP A 13 -13.48 -14.27 -2.96
CA TRP A 13 -13.93 -13.18 -2.09
C TRP A 13 -13.95 -11.82 -2.80
N LEU A 14 -12.95 -11.54 -3.65
CA LEU A 14 -12.95 -10.32 -4.45
C LEU A 14 -14.08 -10.31 -5.47
N ASP A 15 -14.36 -11.45 -6.11
CA ASP A 15 -15.45 -11.60 -7.07
C ASP A 15 -16.83 -11.45 -6.38
N ASP A 16 -17.01 -12.01 -5.18
CA ASP A 16 -18.23 -11.90 -4.38
C ASP A 16 -18.54 -10.44 -3.98
N GLU A 17 -17.51 -9.65 -3.72
CA GLU A 17 -17.61 -8.21 -3.40
C GLU A 17 -17.60 -7.32 -4.67
N ASN A 18 -17.58 -7.94 -5.87
CA ASN A 18 -17.52 -7.25 -7.16
C ASN A 18 -16.34 -6.26 -7.26
N LEU A 19 -15.20 -6.63 -6.68
CA LEU A 19 -13.98 -5.82 -6.69
C LEU A 19 -13.13 -6.13 -7.92
N GLU A 20 -12.86 -5.09 -8.70
CA GLU A 20 -11.95 -5.21 -9.84
C GLU A 20 -10.51 -5.43 -9.36
N TYR A 21 -9.86 -6.46 -9.92
CA TYR A 21 -8.46 -6.71 -9.69
C TYR A 21 -7.70 -7.11 -10.96
N ARG A 22 -6.40 -6.78 -10.98
CA ARG A 22 -5.46 -7.15 -12.04
C ARG A 22 -4.36 -8.02 -11.46
N VAL A 23 -4.05 -9.12 -12.16
CA VAL A 23 -2.90 -9.96 -11.83
C VAL A 23 -1.61 -9.28 -12.29
N VAL A 24 -0.62 -9.24 -11.40
CA VAL A 24 0.73 -8.73 -11.66
C VAL A 24 1.69 -9.90 -11.79
N ASP A 25 2.54 -9.88 -12.80
CA ASP A 25 3.62 -10.85 -12.93
C ASP A 25 4.75 -10.49 -11.96
N ASP A 26 4.90 -11.30 -10.92
CA ASP A 26 5.93 -11.15 -9.89
C ASP A 26 6.63 -12.48 -9.66
N GLY A 27 7.88 -12.57 -10.10
CA GLY A 27 8.71 -13.76 -9.96
C GLY A 27 8.94 -14.21 -8.52
N LYS A 28 8.67 -13.36 -7.53
CA LYS A 28 8.83 -13.65 -6.09
C LYS A 28 7.52 -14.03 -5.41
N ALA A 29 6.37 -13.88 -6.06
CA ALA A 29 5.06 -14.17 -5.50
C ALA A 29 4.39 -15.38 -6.16
N THR A 30 3.57 -16.09 -5.38
CA THR A 30 2.62 -17.08 -5.89
C THR A 30 1.33 -16.39 -6.36
N LEU A 31 0.96 -15.28 -5.73
CA LEU A 31 -0.13 -14.41 -6.13
C LEU A 31 0.30 -12.96 -5.91
N HIS A 32 0.05 -12.11 -6.90
CA HIS A 32 0.18 -10.67 -6.77
C HIS A 32 -0.98 -10.02 -7.52
N LEU A 33 -1.86 -9.35 -6.78
CA LEU A 33 -3.04 -8.66 -7.31
C LEU A 33 -2.94 -7.17 -7.01
N HIS A 34 -3.23 -6.33 -8.01
CA HIS A 34 -3.66 -4.96 -7.80
C HIS A 34 -5.17 -4.95 -7.69
N VAL A 35 -5.71 -4.55 -6.54
CA VAL A 35 -7.16 -4.49 -6.27
C VAL A 35 -7.57 -3.04 -6.15
N LYS A 36 -8.69 -2.67 -6.79
CA LYS A 36 -9.22 -1.31 -6.75
C LYS A 36 -10.33 -1.18 -5.70
N TYR A 37 -10.20 -0.22 -4.79
CA TYR A 37 -11.22 0.08 -3.78
C TYR A 37 -11.21 1.56 -3.35
N PRO A 38 -12.37 2.22 -3.22
CA PRO A 38 -13.72 1.73 -3.58
C PRO A 38 -13.86 1.48 -5.09
N PRO A 39 -14.85 0.70 -5.56
CA PRO A 39 -15.05 0.37 -6.98
C PRO A 39 -15.62 1.56 -7.77
N THR A 40 -14.88 2.67 -7.78
CA THR A 40 -15.22 3.92 -8.45
C THR A 40 -14.09 4.31 -9.39
N LYS A 41 -14.32 5.30 -10.27
CA LYS A 41 -13.28 5.80 -11.19
C LYS A 41 -12.02 6.22 -10.44
N ASP A 42 -12.20 6.85 -9.28
CA ASP A 42 -11.14 7.42 -8.43
C ASP A 42 -10.73 6.49 -7.27
N GLY A 43 -11.14 5.21 -7.33
CA GLY A 43 -10.77 4.20 -6.35
C GLY A 43 -9.26 4.02 -6.21
N HIS A 44 -8.80 3.90 -4.96
CA HIS A 44 -7.40 3.62 -4.67
C HIS A 44 -7.03 2.19 -5.05
N VAL A 45 -5.78 2.00 -5.45
CA VAL A 45 -5.25 0.65 -5.73
C VAL A 45 -4.39 0.20 -4.56
N PHE A 46 -4.68 -0.98 -4.05
CA PHE A 46 -3.84 -1.67 -3.08
C PHE A 46 -3.42 -3.05 -3.61
N ASN A 47 -2.45 -3.66 -2.98
CA ASN A 47 -1.83 -4.90 -3.39
C ASN A 47 -2.25 -6.01 -2.44
N ILE A 48 -2.56 -7.19 -2.99
CA ILE A 48 -2.66 -8.44 -2.24
C ILE A 48 -1.58 -9.39 -2.77
N VAL A 49 -0.67 -9.82 -1.91
CA VAL A 49 0.49 -10.63 -2.29
C VAL A 49 0.63 -11.87 -1.42
N ILE A 50 0.82 -13.02 -2.03
CA ILE A 50 1.27 -14.25 -1.36
C ILE A 50 2.71 -14.50 -1.81
N PRO A 51 3.73 -14.23 -0.96
CA PRO A 51 5.12 -14.47 -1.32
C PRO A 51 5.42 -15.96 -1.47
N LYS A 52 6.33 -16.32 -2.39
CA LYS A 52 6.80 -17.70 -2.51
C LYS A 52 7.49 -18.14 -1.21
N LYS A 53 7.26 -19.40 -0.83
CA LYS A 53 7.89 -20.04 0.35
C LYS A 53 7.57 -19.37 1.69
N ARG A 54 6.47 -18.60 1.77
CA ARG A 54 5.97 -18.02 3.02
C ARG A 54 4.50 -18.40 3.21
N SER A 55 4.09 -18.58 4.45
CA SER A 55 2.71 -18.88 4.83
C SER A 55 2.03 -17.61 5.36
N LEU A 56 1.91 -16.59 4.52
CA LEU A 56 1.28 -15.32 4.86
C LEU A 56 0.71 -14.63 3.62
N VAL A 57 -0.20 -13.68 3.83
CA VAL A 57 -0.73 -12.76 2.82
C VAL A 57 -0.33 -11.35 3.24
N LEU A 58 0.23 -10.58 2.31
CA LEU A 58 0.50 -9.16 2.50
C LEU A 58 -0.61 -8.36 1.83
N VAL A 59 -1.14 -7.38 2.55
CA VAL A 59 -2.06 -6.37 2.02
C VAL A 59 -1.43 -5.01 2.25
N TYR A 60 -1.12 -4.28 1.19
CA TYR A 60 -0.44 -2.99 1.30
C TYR A 60 -0.83 -2.02 0.18
N SER A 61 -0.82 -0.72 0.48
CA SER A 61 -0.92 0.33 -0.52
C SER A 61 0.40 1.09 -0.60
N ILE A 62 0.69 1.64 -1.77
CA ILE A 62 1.84 2.53 -1.98
C ILE A 62 1.27 3.84 -2.48
N THR A 63 1.47 4.90 -1.71
CA THR A 63 1.04 6.25 -2.08
C THR A 63 2.28 7.07 -2.37
N ARG A 64 2.35 7.59 -3.60
CA ARG A 64 3.38 8.55 -3.99
C ARG A 64 2.77 9.94 -3.91
N VAL A 65 3.43 10.83 -3.17
CA VAL A 65 3.10 12.26 -3.15
C VAL A 65 3.36 12.85 -4.53
N ASP A 66 2.50 13.74 -5.02
CA ASP A 66 2.69 14.36 -6.34
C ASP A 66 3.99 15.17 -6.40
N GLN A 67 4.59 15.32 -7.58
CA GLN A 67 5.86 16.03 -7.73
C GLN A 67 5.78 17.49 -7.24
N GLY A 68 4.71 18.22 -7.56
CA GLY A 68 4.58 19.61 -7.11
C GLY A 68 4.50 19.71 -5.58
N GLN A 69 3.81 18.77 -4.95
CA GLN A 69 3.77 18.67 -3.49
C GLN A 69 5.13 18.31 -2.89
N GLN A 70 5.91 17.43 -3.55
CA GLN A 70 7.28 17.12 -3.12
C GLN A 70 8.17 18.36 -3.18
N ASP A 71 8.04 19.15 -4.25
CA ASP A 71 8.82 20.39 -4.42
C ASP A 71 8.47 21.41 -3.34
N GLU A 72 7.19 21.58 -3.02
CA GLU A 72 6.73 22.41 -1.88
C GLU A 72 7.27 21.90 -0.53
N MET A 73 7.23 20.59 -0.31
CA MET A 73 7.78 19.96 0.90
C MET A 73 9.28 20.23 1.07
N VAL A 74 10.05 20.20 -0.02
CA VAL A 74 11.47 20.57 -0.01
C VAL A 74 11.63 22.04 0.36
N SER A 75 10.87 22.95 -0.27
CA SER A 75 10.90 24.39 0.04
C SER A 75 10.61 24.66 1.52
N TYR A 76 9.58 24.03 2.09
CA TYR A 76 9.25 24.18 3.51
C TYR A 76 10.34 23.62 4.43
N SER A 77 11.00 22.53 4.04
CA SER A 77 12.09 21.97 4.82
C SER A 77 13.32 22.89 4.88
N ASP A 78 13.54 23.69 3.84
CA ASP A 78 14.62 24.68 3.76
C ASP A 78 14.26 25.97 4.52
N GLU A 79 12.99 26.40 4.47
CA GLU A 79 12.51 27.60 5.14
C GLU A 79 12.35 27.45 6.67
N ASP A 80 11.78 26.33 7.12
CA ASP A 80 11.60 26.01 8.54
C ASP A 80 11.92 24.54 8.83
N LEU A 81 13.22 24.27 8.99
CA LEU A 81 13.71 22.93 9.29
C LEU A 81 13.20 22.37 10.62
N ILE A 82 12.92 23.21 11.62
CA ILE A 82 12.45 22.76 12.94
C ILE A 82 10.99 22.34 12.83
N GLY A 83 10.15 23.19 12.23
CA GLY A 83 8.75 22.88 11.96
C GLY A 83 8.60 21.64 11.08
N TRP A 84 9.41 21.54 10.01
CA TRP A 84 9.43 20.36 9.15
C TRP A 84 9.76 19.07 9.91
N LYS A 85 10.79 19.07 10.76
CA LYS A 85 11.14 17.91 11.59
C LYS A 85 10.04 17.58 12.60
N GLY A 86 9.38 18.59 13.17
CA GLY A 86 8.23 18.43 14.05
C GLY A 86 7.07 17.73 13.36
N TRP A 87 6.67 18.24 12.19
CA TRP A 87 5.64 17.63 11.36
C TRP A 87 5.98 16.19 10.97
N LEU A 88 7.21 15.92 10.51
CA LEU A 88 7.65 14.57 10.16
C LEU A 88 7.59 13.61 11.37
N HIS A 89 7.96 14.09 12.56
CA HIS A 89 7.86 13.32 13.78
C HIS A 89 6.39 12.97 14.11
N GLU A 90 5.49 13.94 14.01
CA GLU A 90 4.05 13.72 14.24
C GLU A 90 3.50 12.66 13.28
N ILE A 91 3.80 12.76 11.98
CA ILE A 91 3.37 11.76 10.98
C ILE A 91 3.88 10.36 11.35
N ARG A 92 5.15 10.22 11.75
CA ARG A 92 5.69 8.92 12.19
C ARG A 92 4.97 8.40 13.43
N MET A 93 4.63 9.28 14.38
CA MET A 93 3.86 8.90 15.56
C MET A 93 2.44 8.45 15.20
N HIS A 94 1.79 9.12 14.25
CA HIS A 94 0.48 8.71 13.73
C HIS A 94 0.54 7.34 13.04
N LEU A 95 1.52 7.12 12.16
CA LEU A 95 1.71 5.83 11.50
C LEU A 95 2.06 4.72 12.48
N THR A 96 2.89 4.99 13.49
CA THR A 96 3.26 4.01 14.54
C THR A 96 2.07 3.66 15.44
N ARG A 97 1.16 4.61 15.67
CA ARG A 97 -0.08 4.36 16.39
C ARG A 97 -1.12 3.61 15.56
N SER A 98 -0.94 3.56 14.23
CA SER A 98 -1.77 2.71 13.40
C SER A 98 -1.47 1.24 13.71
N THR A 99 -2.44 0.35 13.50
CA THR A 99 -2.24 -1.10 13.62
C THR A 99 -1.60 -1.70 12.37
N LEU A 100 -0.91 -0.88 11.57
CA LEU A 100 -0.33 -1.25 10.28
C LEU A 100 1.19 -1.01 10.31
N ASP A 101 1.92 -1.89 9.64
CA ASP A 101 3.32 -1.64 9.32
C ASP A 101 3.42 -0.56 8.25
N TRP A 102 4.43 0.31 8.36
CA TRP A 102 4.61 1.43 7.46
C TRP A 102 6.08 1.63 7.06
N VAL A 103 6.28 2.17 5.87
CA VAL A 103 7.59 2.63 5.38
C VAL A 103 7.38 4.03 4.81
N LEU A 104 8.20 4.98 5.28
CA LEU A 104 8.18 6.36 4.81
C LEU A 104 9.49 6.66 4.09
N HIS A 105 9.39 7.04 2.83
CA HIS A 105 10.52 7.57 2.05
C HIS A 105 10.42 9.09 2.07
N VAL A 106 11.47 9.73 2.56
CA VAL A 106 11.65 11.19 2.62
C VAL A 106 12.87 11.54 1.82
#